data_AF-A0AAV2M8I9-F1
#
_entry.id   AF-A0AAV2M8I9-F1
#
_cell.length_a   1.000
_cell.length_b   1.000
_cell.length_c   1.000
_cell.angle_alpha   90.00
_cell.angle_beta   90.00
_cell.angle_gamma   90.00
#
_symmetry.space_group_name_H-M   'P 1'
#
loop_
_entity.id
_entity.type
_entity.pdbx_description
1 polymer ?
#
loop_
_entity_poly.entity_id
_entity_poly.type
_entity_poly.pdbx_seq_one_letter_code
_entity_poly.pdbx_strand_id
1 'polypeptide(L)'
;MVVLLNVAYSSLVGTEEVIRKVNKQHAILDVDEPVSQLHKCAFQFRDSPHSYLCLSNESIIQYHSPARDPSREVLNDGSCWTIIGVESVEFSFYQSLAQAQSPVSPFPIICALEVNGGEHVATLDIHGENFSPHIKVWFGNHEAETMFK
;
A
#
# COMPACT_ATOMS: atom_id res chain seq x y z
N MET A 1 4.48 -10.46 -16.18
CA MET A 1 4.27 -9.16 -15.52
C MET A 1 5.55 -8.75 -14.77
N VAL A 2 6.13 -7.59 -15.09
CA VAL A 2 7.27 -7.02 -14.35
C VAL A 2 6.69 -6.11 -13.27
N VAL A 3 7.22 -6.22 -12.05
CA VAL A 3 6.82 -5.41 -10.90
C VAL A 3 8.04 -4.77 -10.27
N LEU A 4 7.82 -3.63 -9.62
CA LEU A 4 8.78 -2.99 -8.74
C LEU A 4 8.24 -3.09 -7.32
N LEU A 5 8.90 -3.88 -6.47
CA LEU A 5 8.57 -3.93 -5.06
C LEU A 5 9.28 -2.80 -4.31
N ASN A 6 8.55 -1.72 -4.04
CA ASN A 6 9.02 -0.66 -3.14
C ASN A 6 8.84 -1.10 -1.68
N VAL A 7 9.80 -1.89 -1.18
CA VAL A 7 9.83 -2.26 0.24
C VAL A 7 10.52 -1.13 1.00
N ALA A 8 9.76 -0.32 1.74
CA ALA A 8 10.24 0.88 2.43
C ALA A 8 11.40 0.68 3.43
N TYR A 9 11.79 -0.56 3.72
CA TYR A 9 12.79 -0.91 4.75
C TYR A 9 13.75 -2.05 4.35
N SER A 10 13.84 -2.45 3.08
CA SER A 10 14.81 -3.48 2.67
C SER A 10 15.92 -2.93 1.78
N SER A 11 17.07 -3.59 1.78
CA SER A 11 18.19 -3.28 0.87
C SER A 11 17.90 -3.57 -0.61
N LEU A 12 16.67 -3.94 -0.95
CA LEU A 12 16.24 -4.33 -2.30
C LEU A 12 15.40 -3.25 -3.00
N VAL A 13 15.24 -2.07 -2.38
CA VAL A 13 14.55 -0.92 -2.99
C VAL A 13 15.11 -0.65 -4.38
N GLY A 14 14.22 -0.65 -5.38
CA GLY A 14 14.56 -0.32 -6.77
C GLY A 14 15.05 -1.49 -7.62
N THR A 15 15.00 -2.72 -7.12
CA THR A 15 15.26 -3.90 -7.94
C THR A 15 14.03 -4.24 -8.78
N GLU A 16 14.21 -4.58 -10.06
CA GLU A 16 13.12 -5.05 -10.91
C GLU A 16 12.93 -6.56 -10.77
N GLU A 17 11.71 -6.99 -10.44
CA GLU A 17 11.34 -8.39 -10.37
C GLU A 17 10.23 -8.75 -11.37
N VAL A 18 10.25 -9.99 -11.84
CA VAL A 18 9.21 -10.60 -12.67
C VAL A 18 8.39 -11.53 -11.78
N ILE A 19 7.07 -11.29 -11.69
CA ILE A 19 6.19 -12.21 -10.97
C ILE A 19 5.99 -13.48 -11.81
N ARG A 20 6.23 -14.63 -11.19
CA ARG A 20 6.00 -15.97 -11.75
C ARG A 20 4.89 -16.67 -10.99
N LYS A 21 3.98 -17.33 -11.73
CA LYS A 21 2.96 -18.20 -11.14
C LYS A 21 3.64 -19.39 -10.49
N VAL A 22 3.24 -19.73 -9.26
CA VAL A 22 3.76 -20.92 -8.57
C VAL A 22 2.68 -21.98 -8.49
N ASN A 23 2.99 -23.18 -8.98
CA ASN A 23 2.16 -24.37 -8.79
C ASN A 23 2.92 -25.41 -7.95
N LYS A 24 2.39 -25.72 -6.77
CA LYS A 24 3.10 -26.46 -5.71
C LYS A 24 4.38 -25.71 -5.29
N GLN A 25 5.53 -26.10 -5.82
CA GLN A 25 6.85 -25.49 -5.61
C GLN A 25 7.52 -25.12 -6.94
N HIS A 26 6.77 -25.13 -8.05
CA HIS A 26 7.33 -24.84 -9.38
C HIS A 26 6.94 -23.43 -9.82
N ALA A 27 7.92 -22.59 -10.09
CA ALA A 27 7.71 -21.37 -10.86
C ALA A 27 7.47 -21.75 -12.32
N ILE A 28 6.36 -21.30 -12.89
CA ILE A 28 6.02 -21.52 -14.29
C ILE A 28 6.49 -20.30 -15.08
N LEU A 29 7.36 -20.51 -16.08
CA LEU A 29 8.02 -19.43 -16.81
C LEU A 29 7.17 -18.92 -18.00
N ASP A 30 6.38 -19.81 -18.60
CA ASP A 30 5.59 -19.54 -19.81
C ASP A 30 4.11 -19.23 -19.50
N VAL A 31 3.86 -18.35 -18.53
CA VAL A 31 2.49 -17.94 -18.17
C VAL A 31 2.30 -16.44 -18.40
N ASP A 32 1.33 -16.13 -19.25
CA ASP A 32 0.86 -14.78 -19.53
C ASP A 32 -0.58 -14.60 -19.04
N GLU A 33 -0.80 -14.90 -17.76
CA GLU A 33 -2.06 -14.69 -17.06
C GLU A 33 -1.91 -13.56 -16.03
N PRO A 34 -2.97 -12.77 -15.77
CA PRO A 34 -2.95 -11.79 -14.70
C PRO A 34 -2.80 -12.47 -13.33
N VAL A 35 -2.19 -11.77 -12.40
CA VAL A 35 -2.08 -12.21 -11.00
C VAL A 35 -3.37 -11.82 -10.27
N SER A 36 -3.94 -12.76 -9.53
CA SER A 36 -5.15 -12.56 -8.72
C SER A 36 -4.84 -12.58 -7.23
N GLN A 37 -5.79 -12.09 -6.44
CA GLN A 37 -5.76 -12.16 -4.98
C GLN A 37 -5.53 -13.59 -4.49
N LEU A 38 -4.68 -13.74 -3.47
CA LEU A 38 -4.33 -15.01 -2.81
C LEU A 38 -3.65 -16.05 -3.71
N HIS A 39 -3.21 -15.69 -4.92
CA HIS A 39 -2.39 -16.59 -5.73
C HIS A 39 -1.01 -16.82 -5.11
N LYS A 40 -0.49 -18.03 -5.31
CA LYS A 40 0.91 -18.34 -5.07
C LYS A 40 1.77 -17.83 -6.22
N CYS A 41 2.82 -17.11 -5.87
CA CYS A 41 3.76 -16.55 -6.83
C CYS A 41 5.21 -16.59 -6.33
N ALA A 42 6.14 -16.29 -7.22
CA ALA A 42 7.55 -16.06 -6.91
C ALA A 42 8.01 -14.77 -7.59
N PHE A 43 8.99 -14.10 -7.00
CA PHE A 43 9.58 -12.88 -7.54
C PHE A 43 10.97 -13.20 -8.08
N GLN A 44 11.09 -13.26 -9.41
CA GLN A 44 12.34 -13.56 -10.11
C GLN A 44 13.08 -12.25 -10.40
N PHE A 45 14.37 -12.15 -10.08
CA PHE A 45 15.15 -10.95 -10.41
C PHE A 45 15.31 -10.81 -11.93
N ARG A 46 14.98 -9.64 -12.48
CA ARG A 46 14.99 -9.43 -13.94
C ARG A 46 16.38 -9.65 -14.56
N ASP A 47 17.41 -9.14 -13.89
CA ASP A 47 18.80 -9.22 -14.36
C ASP A 47 19.50 -10.54 -13.97
N SER A 48 18.84 -11.39 -13.17
CA SER A 48 19.35 -12.70 -12.79
C SER A 48 18.23 -13.74 -12.89
N PRO A 49 18.01 -14.31 -14.10
CA PRO A 49 16.86 -15.16 -14.38
C PRO A 49 16.72 -16.40 -13.49
N HIS A 50 17.79 -16.91 -12.90
CA HIS A 50 17.74 -18.06 -11.99
C HIS A 50 17.75 -17.65 -10.51
N SER A 51 17.51 -16.37 -10.22
CA SER A 51 17.48 -15.85 -8.86
C SER A 51 16.09 -15.39 -8.47
N TYR A 52 15.71 -15.70 -7.23
CA TYR A 52 14.40 -15.41 -6.67
C TYR A 52 14.51 -14.75 -5.30
N LEU A 53 13.53 -13.89 -4.99
CA LEU A 53 13.33 -13.37 -3.65
C LEU A 53 12.93 -14.51 -2.71
N CYS A 54 13.69 -14.70 -1.64
CA CYS A 54 13.50 -15.80 -0.71
C CYS A 54 13.51 -15.31 0.73
N LEU A 55 12.54 -15.76 1.52
CA LEU A 55 12.62 -15.72 2.98
C LEU A 55 13.47 -16.90 3.47
N SER A 56 14.54 -16.63 4.20
CA SER A 56 15.33 -17.66 4.87
C SER A 56 15.54 -17.27 6.32
N ASN A 57 15.06 -18.10 7.23
CA ASN A 57 14.90 -17.76 8.65
C ASN A 57 14.03 -16.50 8.79
N GLU A 58 14.65 -15.34 9.04
CA GLU A 58 13.98 -14.04 9.22
C GLU A 58 14.58 -12.97 8.30
N SER A 59 15.26 -13.40 7.23
CA SER A 59 15.96 -12.50 6.32
C SER A 59 15.49 -12.72 4.89
N ILE A 60 15.29 -11.60 4.20
CA ILE A 60 15.05 -11.59 2.76
C ILE A 60 16.40 -11.69 2.06
N ILE A 61 16.58 -12.74 1.27
CA ILE A 61 17.81 -13.04 0.55
C ILE A 61 17.51 -13.30 -0.93
N GLN A 62 18.55 -13.22 -1.75
CA GLN A 62 18.52 -13.70 -3.13
C GLN A 62 18.85 -15.20 -3.12
N TYR A 63 17.89 -16.04 -3.48
CA TYR A 63 18.07 -17.49 -3.65
C TYR A 63 18.36 -17.81 -5.12
N HIS A 64 19.39 -18.62 -5.37
CA HIS A 64 19.68 -19.12 -6.71
C HIS A 64 19.12 -20.53 -6.88
N SER A 65 18.21 -20.69 -7.84
CA SER A 65 17.60 -21.97 -8.20
C SER A 65 18.63 -22.87 -8.90
N PRO A 66 18.79 -24.13 -8.46
CA PRO A 66 19.71 -25.08 -9.09
C PRO A 66 19.12 -25.74 -10.35
N ALA A 67 17.80 -25.61 -10.56
CA ALA A 67 17.08 -26.28 -11.64
C ALA A 67 17.14 -25.45 -12.94
N ARG A 68 17.46 -26.10 -14.06
CA ARG A 68 17.61 -25.46 -15.39
C ARG A 68 16.63 -26.04 -16.42
N ASP A 69 15.41 -26.36 -16.00
CA ASP A 69 14.34 -26.72 -16.96
C ASP A 69 13.82 -25.40 -17.60
N PRO A 70 13.80 -25.30 -18.94
CA PRO A 70 13.40 -24.07 -19.64
C PRO A 70 11.97 -23.61 -19.38
N SER A 71 11.09 -24.53 -18.95
CA SER A 71 9.65 -24.26 -18.78
C SER A 71 9.24 -24.02 -17.33
N ARG A 72 10.03 -24.52 -16.37
CA ARG A 72 9.71 -24.48 -14.94
C ARG A 72 10.95 -24.57 -14.08
N GLU A 73 10.93 -23.91 -12.94
CA GLU A 73 11.99 -24.02 -11.93
C GLU A 73 11.44 -24.50 -10.61
N VAL A 74 12.16 -25.44 -9.97
CA VAL A 74 11.81 -25.93 -8.63
C VAL A 74 12.37 -24.95 -7.61
N LEU A 75 11.48 -24.37 -6.82
CA LEU A 75 11.80 -23.40 -5.79
C LEU A 75 11.81 -24.04 -4.40
N ASN A 76 12.53 -23.40 -3.47
CA ASN A 76 12.34 -23.67 -2.06
C ASN A 76 11.04 -23.00 -1.55
N ASP A 77 10.56 -23.44 -0.39
CA ASP A 77 9.33 -22.89 0.20
C ASP A 77 9.46 -21.38 0.50
N GLY A 78 10.65 -20.92 0.87
CA GLY A 78 10.94 -19.52 1.16
C GLY A 78 10.80 -18.58 -0.05
N SER A 79 10.84 -19.09 -1.28
CA SER A 79 10.64 -18.30 -2.51
C SER A 79 9.19 -18.35 -3.02
N CYS A 80 8.31 -19.07 -2.31
CA CYS A 80 6.89 -19.20 -2.64
C CYS A 80 6.07 -18.23 -1.77
N TRP A 81 5.54 -17.19 -2.40
CA TRP A 81 4.80 -16.12 -1.73
C TRP A 81 3.30 -16.20 -2.05
N THR A 82 2.47 -15.69 -1.14
CA THR A 82 1.05 -15.42 -1.42
C THR A 82 0.87 -13.93 -1.56
N ILE A 83 0.30 -13.48 -2.68
CA ILE A 83 0.05 -12.06 -2.93
C ILE A 83 -1.37 -11.66 -2.55
N ILE A 84 -1.52 -10.53 -1.89
CA ILE A 84 -2.81 -9.95 -1.50
C ILE A 84 -2.73 -8.43 -1.68
N GLY A 85 -3.80 -7.85 -2.21
CA GLY A 85 -4.00 -6.41 -2.25
C GLY A 85 -4.51 -5.96 -0.89
N VAL A 86 -3.92 -4.89 -0.37
CA VAL A 86 -4.27 -4.33 0.94
C VAL A 86 -4.68 -2.88 0.77
N GLU A 87 -5.65 -2.45 1.56
CA GLU A 87 -6.04 -1.05 1.70
C GLU A 87 -5.70 -0.61 3.13
N SER A 88 -5.22 0.62 3.29
CA SER A 88 -4.91 1.20 4.60
C SER A 88 -5.64 2.52 4.75
N VAL A 89 -6.26 2.72 5.91
CA VAL A 89 -6.92 3.97 6.30
C VAL A 89 -6.32 4.41 7.62
N GLU A 90 -5.80 5.64 7.65
CA GLU A 90 -5.16 6.22 8.83
C GLU A 90 -6.03 7.33 9.40
N PHE A 91 -6.23 7.33 10.72
CA PHE A 91 -6.98 8.35 11.44
C PHE A 91 -6.09 8.98 12.51
N SER A 92 -6.07 10.32 12.56
CA SER A 92 -5.36 11.08 13.57
C SER A 92 -6.36 11.90 14.40
N PHE A 93 -6.30 11.80 15.73
CA PHE A 93 -7.13 12.59 16.64
C PHE A 93 -6.35 13.02 17.88
N TYR A 94 -6.81 14.11 18.50
CA TYR A 94 -6.29 14.61 19.77
C TYR A 94 -7.45 14.92 20.71
N GLN A 95 -7.44 14.37 21.92
CA GLN A 95 -8.46 14.63 22.93
C GLN A 95 -7.87 15.44 24.08
N SER A 96 -8.39 16.66 24.29
CA SER A 96 -8.05 17.47 25.46
C SER A 96 -8.73 16.90 26.72
N LEU A 97 -8.03 16.92 27.85
CA LEU A 97 -8.51 16.46 29.16
C LEU A 97 -9.76 17.22 29.67
N ALA A 98 -10.10 18.35 29.05
CA ALA A 98 -11.19 19.23 29.47
C ALA A 98 -12.57 18.90 28.86
N GLN A 99 -12.66 17.97 27.90
CA GLN A 99 -13.90 17.70 27.14
C GLN A 99 -14.42 16.27 27.38
N ALA A 100 -15.73 16.15 27.61
CA ALA A 100 -16.43 14.94 28.05
C ALA A 100 -16.20 13.69 27.15
N GLN A 101 -16.41 12.51 27.74
CA GLN A 101 -16.20 11.18 27.16
C GLN A 101 -17.24 10.78 26.10
N SER A 102 -17.35 11.53 25.00
CA SER A 102 -18.06 11.05 23.81
C SER A 102 -17.12 10.23 22.91
N PRO A 103 -17.62 9.23 22.17
CA PRO A 103 -16.85 8.60 21.11
C PRO A 103 -16.30 9.65 20.15
N VAL A 104 -15.05 9.50 19.73
CA VAL A 104 -14.41 10.34 18.71
C VAL A 104 -14.85 9.97 17.28
N SER A 105 -15.68 8.92 17.16
CA SER A 105 -16.26 8.47 15.90
C SER A 105 -17.66 9.04 15.68
N PRO A 106 -18.07 9.23 14.41
CA PRO A 106 -17.29 8.96 13.19
C PRO A 106 -16.22 10.03 12.93
N PHE A 107 -15.07 9.63 12.40
CA PHE A 107 -13.98 10.55 12.09
C PHE A 107 -14.27 11.32 10.80
N PRO A 108 -14.06 12.66 10.78
CA PRO A 108 -14.19 13.44 9.55
C PRO A 108 -13.11 13.01 8.55
N ILE A 109 -13.53 12.73 7.31
CA ILE A 109 -12.62 12.37 6.22
C ILE A 109 -12.68 13.49 5.20
N ILE A 110 -11.53 14.11 4.88
CA ILE A 110 -11.42 15.14 3.85
C ILE A 110 -10.99 14.46 2.55
N CYS A 111 -11.85 14.52 1.53
CA CYS A 111 -11.61 13.93 0.22
C CYS A 111 -11.15 14.98 -0.81
N ALA A 112 -11.62 16.22 -0.69
CA ALA A 112 -11.21 17.31 -1.58
C ALA A 112 -11.33 18.68 -0.90
N LEU A 113 -10.56 19.64 -1.43
CA LEU A 113 -10.51 21.03 -0.99
C LEU A 113 -10.66 21.93 -2.23
N GLU A 114 -11.61 22.85 -2.21
CA GLU A 114 -11.87 23.79 -3.30
C GLU A 114 -11.83 25.23 -2.77
N VAL A 115 -10.96 26.05 -3.37
CA VAL A 115 -10.88 27.48 -3.03
C VAL A 115 -11.77 28.26 -3.97
N ASN A 116 -12.76 28.94 -3.40
CA ASN A 116 -13.72 29.77 -4.11
C ASN A 116 -13.51 31.25 -3.77
N GLY A 117 -13.63 32.11 -4.79
CA GLY A 117 -13.51 33.57 -4.64
C GLY A 117 -12.11 34.14 -4.90
N GLY A 118 -12.00 35.47 -4.88
CA GLY A 118 -10.76 36.20 -5.13
C GLY A 118 -10.96 37.70 -5.45
N GLU A 119 -10.79 38.54 -4.42
CA GLU A 119 -10.17 39.90 -4.36
C GLU A 119 -10.47 40.52 -2.98
N HIS A 120 -11.68 40.29 -2.42
CA HIS A 120 -12.10 40.80 -1.10
C HIS A 120 -12.54 39.70 -0.10
N VAL A 121 -13.06 38.56 -0.58
CA VAL A 121 -13.42 37.40 0.25
C VAL A 121 -13.02 36.12 -0.49
N ALA A 122 -12.45 35.17 0.24
CA ALA A 122 -12.16 33.81 -0.23
C ALA A 122 -12.80 32.81 0.74
N THR A 123 -13.37 31.74 0.20
CA THR A 123 -13.97 30.64 0.95
C THR A 123 -13.27 29.34 0.57
N LEU A 124 -13.03 28.48 1.55
CA LEU A 124 -12.56 27.11 1.31
C LEU A 124 -13.73 26.16 1.50
N ASP A 125 -14.22 25.57 0.41
CA ASP A 125 -15.16 24.47 0.47
C ASP A 125 -14.40 23.17 0.72
N ILE A 126 -14.83 22.42 1.74
CA ILE A 126 -14.21 21.16 2.17
C ILE A 126 -15.19 20.05 1.89
N HIS A 127 -14.80 19.11 1.03
CA HIS A 127 -15.62 17.96 0.65
C HIS A 127 -15.12 16.70 1.35
N GLY A 128 -16.06 15.88 1.80
CA GLY A 128 -15.72 14.75 2.64
C GLY A 128 -16.92 14.03 3.24
N GLU A 129 -16.61 13.17 4.19
CA GLU A 129 -17.58 12.34 4.90
C GLU A 129 -17.53 12.61 6.40
N ASN A 130 -18.63 12.27 7.10
CA ASN A 130 -18.75 12.35 8.56
C ASN A 130 -18.57 13.77 9.16
N PHE A 131 -18.83 14.81 8.37
CA PHE A 131 -18.90 16.16 8.91
C PHE A 131 -20.16 16.36 9.74
N SER A 132 -20.07 17.21 10.77
CA SER A 132 -21.21 17.63 11.56
C SER A 132 -21.17 19.14 11.80
N PRO A 133 -22.30 19.78 12.14
CA PRO A 133 -22.35 21.21 12.47
C PRO A 133 -21.46 21.62 13.66
N HIS A 134 -20.98 20.66 14.45
CA HIS A 134 -20.12 20.88 15.61
C HIS A 134 -18.63 20.93 15.27
N ILE A 135 -18.25 20.60 14.04
CA ILE A 135 -16.85 20.66 13.59
C ILE A 135 -16.49 22.09 13.25
N LYS A 136 -15.30 22.50 13.69
CA LYS A 136 -14.67 23.79 13.36
C LYS A 136 -13.37 23.54 12.62
N VAL A 137 -13.13 24.33 11.59
CA VAL A 137 -11.89 24.29 10.79
C VAL A 137 -10.88 25.24 11.40
N TRP A 138 -9.63 24.80 11.49
CA TRP A 138 -8.52 25.59 12.03
C TRP A 138 -7.40 25.68 11.00
N PHE A 139 -6.86 26.88 10.80
CA PHE A 139 -5.64 27.12 10.02
C PHE A 139 -4.49 27.37 11.00
N GLY A 140 -3.73 26.32 11.31
CA GLY A 140 -2.75 26.34 12.39
C GLY A 140 -3.44 26.53 13.74
N ASN A 141 -3.20 27.67 14.37
CA ASN A 141 -3.76 28.07 15.68
C ASN A 141 -4.93 29.07 15.56
N HIS A 142 -5.44 29.32 14.35
CA HIS A 142 -6.56 30.23 14.11
C HIS A 142 -7.82 29.45 13.71
N GLU A 143 -8.88 29.55 14.51
CA GLU A 143 -10.21 29.05 14.15
C GLU A 143 -10.81 29.89 13.00
N ALA A 144 -11.36 29.22 11.99
CA ALA A 144 -12.04 29.85 10.87
C ALA A 144 -13.57 29.82 11.04
N GLU A 145 -14.24 30.84 10.51
CA GLU A 145 -15.70 30.80 10.39
C GLU A 145 -16.10 29.60 9.51
N THR A 146 -16.77 28.64 10.14
CA THR A 146 -17.12 27.36 9.51
C THR A 146 -18.63 27.27 9.33
N MET A 147 -19.07 27.09 8.08
CA MET A 147 -20.46 26.87 7.70
C MET A 147 -20.64 25.43 7.27
N PHE A 148 -21.49 24.68 7.97
CA PHE A 148 -21.90 23.34 7.55
C PHE A 148 -23.00 23.45 6.49
N LYS A 149 -22.79 22.82 5.34
CA LYS A 149 -23.72 22.77 4.20
C LYS A 149 -24.27 21.36 4.04
#